data_AF-A0A957NGQ5-F1
#
_entry.id   AF-A0A957NGQ5-F1
#
_cell.length_a   1.000
_cell.length_b   1.000
_cell.length_c   1.000
_cell.angle_alpha   90.00
_cell.angle_beta   90.00
_cell.angle_gamma   90.00
#
_symmetry.space_group_name_H-M   'P 1'
#
loop_
_entity.id
_entity.type
_entity.pdbx_description
1 polymer ?
#
loop_
_entity_poly.entity_id
_entity_poly.type
_entity_poly.pdbx_seq_one_letter_code
_entity_poly.pdbx_strand_id
1 'polypeptide(L)'
;MAEKRYSEDAAREILKRASDVQLKESDFSDSHLAQMARELGISENALVLAKEQYLVDEEQRDAEREEAALQVAFEKYRRKDFSLHLFITAIIIPMVIVLNLLISPGFLWFIIPLVGLLLSLVGHYWWLQHDGRENYDQQYQRWLKGQHRRKKALTP
;
A
#
# COMPACT_ATOMS: atom_id res chain seq x y z
N MET A 1 -51.70 5.81 5.88
CA MET A 1 -50.40 5.72 5.17
C MET A 1 -49.85 4.33 5.42
N ALA A 2 -49.35 3.63 4.39
CA ALA A 2 -48.84 2.26 4.55
C ALA A 2 -47.50 2.29 5.31
N GLU A 3 -47.41 1.50 6.38
CA GLU A 3 -46.18 1.32 7.15
C GLU A 3 -45.13 0.62 6.28
N LYS A 4 -43.99 1.28 6.06
CA LYS A 4 -42.91 0.74 5.25
C LYS A 4 -42.08 -0.21 6.12
N ARG A 5 -42.20 -1.51 5.88
CA ARG A 5 -41.42 -2.54 6.58
C ARG A 5 -40.02 -2.64 5.99
N TYR A 6 -39.01 -2.64 6.84
CA TYR A 6 -37.60 -2.85 6.46
C TYR A 6 -37.14 -4.23 6.89
N SER A 7 -36.23 -4.83 6.12
CA SER A 7 -35.52 -6.04 6.57
C SER A 7 -34.63 -5.69 7.77
N GLU A 8 -34.26 -6.70 8.55
CA GLU A 8 -33.37 -6.53 9.70
C GLU A 8 -32.03 -5.89 9.31
N ASP A 9 -31.42 -6.35 8.21
CA ASP A 9 -30.18 -5.78 7.68
C ASP A 9 -30.33 -4.31 7.28
N ALA A 10 -31.45 -3.96 6.65
CA ALA A 10 -31.72 -2.57 6.27
C ALA A 10 -31.95 -1.69 7.50
N ALA A 11 -32.64 -2.19 8.53
CA ALA A 11 -32.84 -1.46 9.77
C ALA A 11 -31.50 -1.22 10.50
N ARG A 12 -30.64 -2.23 10.59
CA ARG A 12 -29.30 -2.12 11.19
C ARG A 12 -28.43 -1.10 10.46
N GLU A 13 -28.41 -1.14 9.14
CA GLU A 13 -27.63 -0.21 8.32
C GLU A 13 -28.15 1.24 8.42
N ILE A 14 -29.47 1.43 8.45
CA ILE A 14 -30.07 2.76 8.64
C ILE A 14 -29.70 3.32 10.02
N LEU A 15 -29.82 2.50 11.08
CA LEU A 15 -29.47 2.91 12.44
C LEU A 15 -27.98 3.24 12.56
N LYS A 16 -27.11 2.43 11.95
CA LYS A 16 -25.66 2.68 11.91
C LYS A 16 -25.34 4.04 11.25
N ARG A 17 -25.95 4.34 10.10
CA ARG A 17 -25.74 5.63 9.42
C ARG A 17 -26.27 6.81 10.22
N ALA A 18 -27.42 6.64 10.88
CA ALA A 18 -27.98 7.68 11.74
C ALA A 18 -27.06 7.94 12.95
N SER A 19 -26.53 6.87 13.57
CA SER A 19 -25.57 7.00 14.66
C SER A 19 -24.26 7.64 14.20
N ASP A 20 -23.73 7.30 13.02
CA ASP A 20 -22.49 7.90 12.49
C ASP A 20 -22.61 9.42 12.27
N VAL A 21 -23.81 9.90 11.92
CA VAL A 21 -24.11 11.34 11.79
C VAL A 21 -24.20 12.02 13.16
N GLN A 22 -24.76 11.34 14.15
CA GLN A 22 -25.03 11.90 15.48
C GLN A 22 -23.83 11.82 16.43
N LEU A 23 -22.99 10.78 16.32
CA LEU A 23 -21.91 10.45 17.25
C LEU A 23 -20.54 11.02 16.83
N LYS A 24 -20.47 11.76 15.72
CA LYS A 24 -19.24 12.17 15.04
C LYS A 24 -18.31 13.11 15.85
N GLU A 25 -18.73 13.63 17.00
CA GLU A 25 -18.00 14.64 17.77
C GLU A 25 -17.74 14.30 19.25
N SER A 26 -18.12 13.12 19.73
CA SER A 26 -18.05 12.81 21.17
C SER A 26 -17.20 11.59 21.45
N ASP A 27 -16.09 11.79 22.17
CA ASP A 27 -15.39 10.70 22.87
C ASP A 27 -16.33 10.16 23.96
N PHE A 28 -16.73 8.90 23.82
CA PHE A 28 -17.58 8.24 24.80
C PHE A 28 -16.73 7.51 25.83
N SER A 29 -16.97 7.81 27.12
CA SER A 29 -16.43 6.97 28.19
C SER A 29 -17.16 5.63 28.24
N ASP A 30 -16.49 4.60 28.76
CA ASP A 30 -17.09 3.28 29.01
C ASP A 30 -18.40 3.37 29.81
N SER A 31 -18.50 4.33 30.73
CA SER A 31 -19.71 4.59 31.52
C SER A 31 -20.89 5.09 30.68
N HIS A 32 -20.63 5.91 29.66
CA HIS A 32 -21.65 6.44 28.76
C HIS A 32 -22.16 5.34 27.82
N LEU A 33 -21.24 4.49 27.35
CA LEU A 33 -21.58 3.30 26.54
C LEU A 33 -22.49 2.33 27.32
N ALA A 34 -22.17 2.08 28.59
CA ALA A 34 -22.98 1.24 29.47
C ALA A 34 -24.34 1.86 29.83
N GLN A 35 -24.46 3.19 29.84
CA GLN A 35 -25.74 3.88 30.00
C GLN A 35 -26.61 3.72 28.75
N MET A 36 -26.06 3.99 27.55
CA MET A 36 -26.79 3.83 26.28
C MET A 36 -27.26 2.40 26.07
N ALA A 37 -26.42 1.41 26.39
CA ALA A 37 -26.81 0.00 26.32
C ALA A 37 -28.04 -0.30 27.19
N ARG A 38 -28.07 0.22 28.43
CA ARG A 38 -29.22 0.07 29.33
C ARG A 38 -30.47 0.75 28.80
N GLU A 39 -30.34 1.96 28.24
CA GLU A 39 -31.47 2.69 27.64
C GLU A 39 -32.06 1.98 26.42
N LEU A 40 -31.22 1.29 25.64
CA LEU A 40 -31.62 0.49 24.49
C LEU A 40 -32.08 -0.94 24.85
N GLY A 41 -32.10 -1.30 26.14
CA GLY A 41 -32.47 -2.63 26.61
C GLY A 41 -31.44 -3.73 26.26
N ILE A 42 -30.20 -3.35 25.96
CA ILE A 42 -29.09 -4.27 25.71
C ILE A 42 -28.54 -4.75 27.07
N SER A 43 -28.37 -6.06 27.22
CA SER A 43 -27.83 -6.63 28.46
C SER A 43 -26.33 -6.32 28.61
N GLU A 44 -25.86 -6.22 29.86
CA GLU A 44 -24.45 -5.96 30.15
C GLU A 44 -23.52 -7.04 29.56
N ASN A 45 -23.95 -8.29 29.59
CA ASN A 45 -23.21 -9.40 28.97
C ASN A 45 -23.10 -9.24 27.44
N ALA A 46 -24.17 -8.80 26.77
CA ALA A 46 -24.14 -8.54 25.33
C ALA A 46 -23.22 -7.35 24.99
N LEU A 47 -23.15 -6.34 25.85
CA LEU A 47 -22.23 -5.21 25.69
C LEU A 47 -20.76 -5.63 25.85
N VAL A 48 -20.45 -6.46 26.86
CA VAL A 48 -19.08 -6.97 27.08
C VAL A 48 -18.62 -7.81 25.89
N LEU A 49 -19.47 -8.73 25.41
CA LEU A 49 -19.16 -9.55 24.24
C LEU A 49 -18.92 -8.69 22.99
N ALA A 50 -19.75 -7.67 22.76
CA ALA A 50 -19.60 -6.77 21.63
C ALA A 50 -18.30 -5.94 21.70
N LYS A 51 -17.88 -5.50 22.90
CA LYS A 51 -16.61 -4.80 23.10
C LYS A 51 -15.42 -5.70 22.81
N GLU A 52 -15.45 -6.94 23.27
CA GLU A 52 -14.39 -7.92 22.99
C GLU A 52 -14.28 -8.18 21.48
N GLN A 53 -15.40 -8.40 20.79
CA GLN A 53 -15.42 -8.56 19.34
C GLN A 53 -14.89 -7.32 18.61
N TYR A 54 -15.29 -6.12 19.05
CA TYR A 54 -14.79 -4.88 18.47
C TYR A 54 -13.27 -4.73 18.59
N LEU A 55 -12.69 -5.07 19.75
CA LEU A 55 -11.24 -4.99 19.96
C LEU A 55 -10.49 -5.97 19.05
N VAL A 56 -11.02 -7.19 18.87
CA VAL A 56 -10.45 -8.17 17.93
C VAL A 56 -10.53 -7.68 16.50
N ASP A 57 -11.69 -7.13 16.09
CA ASP A 57 -11.88 -6.59 14.74
C ASP A 57 -10.99 -5.35 14.51
N GLU A 58 -10.77 -4.52 15.53
CA GLU A 58 -9.88 -3.36 15.47
C GLU A 58 -8.42 -3.78 15.29
N GLU A 59 -7.95 -4.75 16.08
CA GLU A 59 -6.59 -5.31 15.96
C GLU A 59 -6.36 -5.91 14.56
N GLN A 60 -7.33 -6.65 14.03
CA GLN A 60 -7.26 -7.21 12.68
C GLN A 60 -7.19 -6.10 11.61
N ARG A 61 -8.04 -5.07 11.72
CA ARG A 61 -8.05 -3.95 10.77
C ARG A 61 -6.75 -3.17 10.79
N ASP A 62 -6.14 -3.00 11.97
CA ASP A 62 -4.86 -2.31 12.09
C ASP A 62 -3.71 -3.15 11.55
N ALA A 63 -3.72 -4.47 11.77
CA ALA A 63 -2.79 -5.39 11.12
C ALA A 63 -2.90 -5.34 9.58
N GLU A 64 -4.12 -5.40 9.04
CA GLU A 64 -4.37 -5.27 7.60
C GLU A 64 -3.87 -3.93 7.03
N ARG A 65 -4.08 -2.83 7.76
CA ARG A 65 -3.58 -1.50 7.38
C ARG A 65 -2.06 -1.44 7.38
N GLU A 66 -1.41 -2.02 8.37
CA GLU A 66 0.06 -2.08 8.43
C GLU A 66 0.61 -2.90 7.25
N GLU A 67 0.01 -4.06 6.96
CA GLU A 67 0.38 -4.89 5.82
C GLU A 67 0.21 -4.14 4.49
N ALA A 68 -0.93 -3.47 4.29
CA ALA A 68 -1.18 -2.65 3.10
C ALA A 68 -0.16 -1.51 2.96
N ALA A 69 0.18 -0.84 4.06
CA ALA A 69 1.19 0.21 4.07
C ALA A 69 2.59 -0.34 3.70
N LEU A 70 2.96 -1.53 4.20
CA LEU A 70 4.22 -2.20 3.87
C LEU A 70 4.29 -2.58 2.39
N GLN A 71 3.20 -3.07 1.80
CA GLN A 71 3.13 -3.37 0.37
C GLN A 71 3.35 -2.11 -0.48
N VAL A 72 2.69 -0.99 -0.14
CA VAL A 72 2.88 0.30 -0.84
C VAL A 72 4.32 0.80 -0.71
N ALA A 73 4.94 0.65 0.47
CA ALA A 73 6.33 1.04 0.70
C ALA A 73 7.31 0.19 -0.11
N PHE A 74 7.06 -1.12 -0.21
CA PHE A 74 7.86 -2.04 -1.03
C PHE A 74 7.77 -1.72 -2.52
N GLU A 75 6.56 -1.42 -3.03
CA GLU A 75 6.36 -1.03 -4.42
C GLU A 75 7.13 0.26 -4.78
N LYS A 76 7.16 1.24 -3.86
CA LYS A 76 7.98 2.45 -4.01
C LYS A 76 9.48 2.15 -3.99
N TYR A 77 9.93 1.20 -3.17
CA TYR A 77 11.34 0.78 -3.12
C TYR A 77 11.76 0.16 -4.47
N ARG A 78 10.96 -0.77 -5.01
CA ARG A 78 11.24 -1.46 -6.27
C ARG A 78 11.36 -0.53 -7.48
N ARG A 79 10.57 0.55 -7.52
CA ARG A 79 10.57 1.52 -8.62
C ARG A 79 11.78 2.43 -8.66
N LYS A 80 12.51 2.61 -7.55
CA LYS A 80 13.66 3.52 -7.50
C LYS A 80 14.86 3.01 -8.31
N ASP A 81 15.12 1.70 -8.30
CA ASP A 81 16.27 1.13 -9.01
C ASP A 81 16.10 1.22 -10.53
N PHE A 82 14.88 1.06 -11.03
CA PHE A 82 14.59 1.16 -12.46
C PHE A 82 14.69 2.62 -12.98
N SER A 83 14.28 3.60 -12.17
CA SER A 83 14.30 5.01 -12.56
C SER A 83 15.73 5.53 -12.79
N LEU A 84 16.71 5.04 -12.04
CA LEU A 84 18.10 5.47 -12.19
C LEU A 84 18.69 5.01 -13.53
N HIS A 85 18.46 3.74 -13.89
CA HIS A 85 18.95 3.17 -15.15
C HIS A 85 18.32 3.89 -16.34
N LEU A 86 17.00 4.16 -16.30
CA LEU A 86 16.32 4.89 -17.34
C LEU A 86 16.87 6.32 -17.50
N PHE A 87 17.16 7.01 -16.39
CA PHE A 87 17.73 8.36 -16.40
C PHE A 87 19.14 8.39 -17.00
N ILE A 88 20.01 7.46 -16.60
CA ILE A 88 21.37 7.36 -17.15
C ILE A 88 21.32 7.06 -18.65
N THR A 89 20.48 6.11 -19.08
CA THR A 89 20.31 5.79 -20.50
C THR A 89 19.80 7.00 -21.30
N ALA A 90 18.85 7.77 -20.75
CA ALA A 90 18.32 8.97 -21.39
C ALA A 90 19.37 10.09 -21.56
N ILE A 91 20.42 10.13 -20.72
CA ILE A 91 21.53 11.09 -20.85
C ILE A 91 22.61 10.58 -21.82
N ILE A 92 22.94 9.29 -21.76
CA ILE A 92 24.02 8.72 -22.58
C ILE A 92 23.65 8.77 -24.07
N ILE A 93 22.39 8.48 -24.42
CA ILE A 93 21.93 8.49 -25.82
C ILE A 93 22.23 9.83 -26.54
N PRO A 94 21.77 11.00 -26.06
CA PRO A 94 22.08 12.27 -26.70
C PRO A 94 23.57 12.62 -26.62
N MET A 95 24.26 12.25 -25.53
CA MET A 95 25.70 12.50 -25.40
C MET A 95 26.51 11.79 -26.50
N VAL A 96 26.19 10.52 -26.77
CA VAL A 96 26.87 9.70 -27.78
C VAL A 96 26.53 10.17 -29.21
N ILE A 97 25.29 10.65 -29.44
CA ILE A 97 24.91 11.29 -30.70
C ILE A 97 25.71 12.57 -30.94
N VAL A 98 25.78 13.47 -29.96
CA VAL A 98 26.54 14.73 -30.06
C VAL A 98 28.02 14.44 -30.29
N LEU A 99 28.59 13.47 -29.57
CA LEU A 99 29.99 13.08 -29.72
C LEU A 99 30.31 12.58 -31.14
N ASN A 100 29.41 11.80 -31.75
CA ASN A 100 29.57 11.35 -33.13
C ASN A 100 29.54 12.51 -34.11
N LEU A 101 28.62 13.46 -33.94
CA LEU A 101 28.53 14.64 -34.80
C LEU A 101 29.77 15.54 -34.71
N LEU A 102 30.44 15.57 -33.56
CA LEU A 102 31.68 16.34 -33.35
C LEU A 102 32.92 15.64 -33.91
N ILE A 103 33.05 14.32 -33.73
CA ILE A 103 34.27 13.58 -34.08
C ILE A 103 34.23 13.09 -35.53
N SER A 104 33.11 12.52 -35.97
CA SER A 104 32.98 11.83 -37.26
C SER A 104 31.58 11.98 -37.84
N PRO A 105 31.19 13.18 -38.34
CA PRO A 105 29.84 13.40 -38.89
C PRO A 105 29.54 12.54 -40.13
N GLY A 106 30.57 12.11 -40.87
CA GLY A 106 30.44 11.24 -42.04
C GLY A 106 30.33 9.73 -41.75
N PHE A 107 30.51 9.31 -40.50
CA PHE A 107 30.45 7.90 -40.12
C PHE A 107 29.66 7.74 -38.82
N LEU A 108 28.49 7.08 -38.90
CA LEU A 108 27.53 6.95 -37.80
C LEU A 108 27.90 5.82 -36.84
N TRP A 109 29.10 5.86 -36.25
CA TRP A 109 29.57 4.84 -35.31
C TRP A 109 28.75 4.78 -34.02
N PHE A 110 28.03 5.86 -33.69
CA PHE A 110 27.14 5.93 -32.52
C PHE A 110 26.04 4.84 -32.50
N ILE A 111 25.72 4.23 -33.65
CA ILE A 111 24.74 3.15 -33.76
C ILE A 111 25.17 1.93 -32.93
N ILE A 112 26.46 1.62 -32.88
CA ILE A 112 27.01 0.46 -32.14
C ILE A 112 26.72 0.57 -30.63
N PRO A 113 27.11 1.64 -29.92
CA PRO A 113 26.75 1.81 -28.51
C PRO A 113 25.24 1.98 -28.29
N LEU A 114 24.51 2.57 -29.25
CA LEU A 114 23.06 2.73 -29.14
C LEU A 114 22.33 1.37 -29.13
N VAL A 115 22.75 0.43 -29.98
CA VAL A 115 22.21 -0.94 -30.02
C VAL A 115 22.52 -1.68 -28.71
N GLY A 116 23.72 -1.53 -28.17
CA GLY A 116 24.09 -2.11 -26.87
C GLY A 116 23.22 -1.58 -25.73
N LEU A 117 22.92 -0.28 -25.72
CA LEU A 117 22.04 0.36 -24.74
C LEU A 117 20.58 -0.10 -24.88
N LEU A 118 20.08 -0.22 -26.12
CA LEU A 118 18.73 -0.73 -26.39
C LEU A 118 18.56 -2.18 -25.95
N LEU A 119 19.54 -3.05 -26.25
CA LEU A 119 19.53 -4.45 -25.81
C LEU A 119 19.55 -4.58 -24.28
N SER A 120 20.33 -3.74 -23.59
CA SER A 120 20.35 -3.69 -22.13
C SER A 120 18.99 -3.30 -21.54
N LEU A 121 18.32 -2.29 -22.13
CA LEU A 121 17.02 -1.83 -21.68
C LEU A 121 15.92 -2.90 -21.89
N VAL A 122 15.92 -3.56 -23.06
CA VAL A 122 14.99 -4.65 -23.39
C VAL A 122 15.23 -5.86 -22.49
N GLY A 123 16.49 -6.23 -22.27
CA GLY A 123 16.86 -7.33 -21.37
C GLY A 123 16.39 -7.08 -19.94
N HIS A 124 16.60 -5.86 -19.43
CA HIS A 124 16.16 -5.50 -18.08
C HIS A 124 14.63 -5.44 -17.95
N TYR A 125 13.93 -4.93 -18.97
CA TYR A 125 12.47 -4.92 -19.03
C TYR A 125 11.88 -6.33 -19.05
N TRP A 126 12.47 -7.25 -19.84
CA TRP A 126 12.02 -8.64 -19.92
C TRP A 126 12.28 -9.40 -18.62
N TRP A 127 13.44 -9.19 -17.99
CA TRP A 127 13.76 -9.73 -16.67
C TRP A 127 12.79 -9.23 -15.59
N LEU A 128 12.47 -7.94 -15.56
CA LEU A 128 11.52 -7.37 -14.59
C LEU A 128 10.11 -7.97 -14.71
N GLN A 129 9.67 -8.30 -15.93
CA GLN A 129 8.36 -8.94 -16.14
C GLN A 129 8.36 -10.45 -15.83
N HIS A 130 9.43 -11.18 -16.19
CA HIS A 130 9.47 -12.63 -16.02
C HIS A 130 9.84 -13.04 -14.59
N ASP A 131 10.74 -12.30 -13.94
CA ASP A 131 11.21 -12.57 -12.57
C ASP A 131 10.28 -11.95 -11.49
N GLY A 132 9.33 -11.12 -11.92
CA GLY A 132 8.48 -10.31 -11.06
C GLY A 132 7.37 -11.07 -10.30
N ARG A 133 7.11 -12.35 -10.61
CA ARG A 133 6.09 -13.16 -9.91
C ARG A 133 6.66 -14.27 -9.02
N GLU A 134 7.67 -15.00 -9.46
CA GLU A 134 8.26 -16.09 -8.65
C GLU A 134 9.14 -15.56 -7.51
N ASN A 135 9.76 -14.39 -7.69
CA ASN A 135 10.66 -13.80 -6.71
C ASN A 135 10.06 -12.60 -5.95
N TYR A 136 8.76 -12.30 -6.12
CA TYR A 136 8.11 -11.20 -5.40
C TYR A 136 8.11 -11.45 -3.90
N ASP A 137 7.63 -12.62 -3.48
CA ASP A 137 7.54 -12.99 -2.07
C ASP A 137 8.92 -13.06 -1.43
N GLN A 138 9.91 -13.61 -2.15
CA GLN A 138 11.28 -13.68 -1.65
C GLN A 138 11.90 -12.30 -1.45
N GLN A 139 11.70 -11.37 -2.39
CA GLN A 139 12.22 -10.00 -2.29
C GLN A 139 11.50 -9.19 -1.20
N TYR A 140 10.18 -9.35 -1.09
CA TYR A 140 9.39 -8.74 -0.02
C TYR A 140 9.86 -9.22 1.36
N GLN A 141 10.04 -10.53 1.54
CA GLN A 141 10.53 -11.12 2.79
C GLN A 141 11.97 -10.68 3.14
N ARG A 142 12.86 -10.59 2.14
CA ARG A 142 14.23 -10.07 2.36
C ARG A 142 14.21 -8.60 2.79
N TRP A 143 13.38 -7.78 2.15
CA TRP A 143 13.21 -6.37 2.49
C TRP A 143 12.63 -6.19 3.90
N LEU A 144 11.59 -6.96 4.26
CA LEU A 144 11.00 -6.96 5.61
C LEU A 144 12.03 -7.31 6.68
N LYS A 145 12.81 -8.37 6.49
CA LYS A 145 13.90 -8.76 7.41
C LYS A 145 14.92 -7.63 7.61
N GLY A 146 15.23 -6.88 6.55
CA GLY A 146 16.09 -5.69 6.62
C GLY A 146 15.48 -4.57 7.47
N GLN A 147 14.18 -4.30 7.31
CA GLN A 147 13.47 -3.27 8.08
C GLN A 147 13.39 -3.60 9.58
N HIS A 148 13.12 -4.86 9.94
CA HIS A 148 13.09 -5.28 11.34
C HIS A 148 14.43 -5.09 12.05
N ARG A 149 15.55 -5.34 11.36
CA ARG A 149 16.89 -5.08 11.89
C ARG A 149 17.14 -3.59 12.16
N ARG A 150 16.66 -2.71 11.26
CA ARG A 150 16.78 -1.25 11.42
C ARG A 150 15.93 -0.74 12.58
N LYS A 151 14.67 -1.18 12.69
CA LYS A 151 13.77 -0.81 13.81
C LYS A 151 14.38 -1.21 15.16
N LYS A 152 14.90 -2.45 15.30
CA LYS A 152 15.57 -2.92 16.53
C LYS A 152 16.83 -2.14 16.89
N ALA A 153 17.55 -1.59 15.91
CA ALA A 153 18.74 -0.78 16.16
C ALA A 153 18.41 0.67 16.60
N LEU A 154 17.15 1.11 16.44
CA LEU A 154 16.69 2.48 16.72
C LEU A 154 15.92 2.60 18.04
N THR A 155 15.54 1.49 18.68
CA THR A 155 14.94 1.44 20.02
C THR A 155 15.97 0.85 21.00
N PRO A 156 16.64 1.68 21.83
CA PRO A 156 17.58 1.23 22.85
C PRO A 156 16.89 0.57 24.05
#